data_AF-A0AAE4I284-F1
#
_entry.id   AF-A0AAE4I284-F1
#
_cell.length_a   1.000
_cell.length_b   1.000
_cell.length_c   1.000
_cell.angle_alpha   90.00
_cell.angle_beta   90.00
_cell.angle_gamma   90.00
#
_symmetry.space_group_name_H-M   'P 1'
#
loop_
_entity.id
_entity.type
_entity.pdbx_description
1 polymer ?
#
loop_
_entity_poly.entity_id
_entity_poly.type
_entity_poly.pdbx_seq_one_letter_code
_entity_poly.pdbx_strand_id
1 'polypeptide(L)'
;MDQVKKFAKGLAIGSSIGLAAGIAANHYYRKQQKMSPDKVLNQIKAAFLKEGPIEGSWISFETEHMQKFAITMDVLSGGITRTEDDHLVAYEFKADAKTGAVLSIERVIND
;
A
#
# COMPACT_ATOMS: atom_id res chain seq x y z
N MET A 1 -18.62 -30.81 -40.81
CA MET A 1 -19.25 -30.49 -39.51
C MET A 1 -18.46 -31.00 -38.31
N ASP A 2 -17.90 -32.21 -38.34
CA ASP A 2 -17.17 -32.80 -37.19
C ASP A 2 -15.86 -32.06 -36.82
N GLN A 3 -15.07 -31.65 -37.81
CA GLN A 3 -13.82 -30.89 -37.59
C GLN A 3 -14.05 -29.54 -36.87
N VAL A 4 -15.10 -28.81 -37.25
CA VAL A 4 -15.45 -27.53 -36.62
C VAL A 4 -15.87 -27.72 -35.17
N LYS A 5 -16.59 -28.79 -34.85
CA LYS A 5 -16.99 -29.12 -33.46
C LYS A 5 -15.77 -29.49 -32.61
N LYS A 6 -14.82 -30.24 -33.15
CA LYS A 6 -13.55 -30.59 -32.47
C LYS A 6 -12.72 -29.35 -32.18
N PHE A 7 -12.58 -28.46 -33.16
CA PHE A 7 -11.89 -27.18 -32.98
C PHE A 7 -12.58 -26.31 -31.92
N ALA A 8 -13.90 -26.13 -32.00
CA ALA A 8 -14.65 -25.33 -31.02
C ALA A 8 -14.54 -25.90 -29.60
N LYS A 9 -14.56 -27.22 -29.44
CA LYS A 9 -14.36 -27.87 -28.13
C LYS A 9 -12.94 -27.65 -27.60
N GLY A 10 -11.91 -27.78 -28.44
CA GLY A 10 -10.53 -27.48 -28.08
C GLY A 10 -10.33 -26.02 -27.68
N LEU A 11 -10.92 -25.10 -28.43
CA LEU A 11 -10.90 -23.68 -28.14
C LEU A 11 -11.61 -23.34 -26.82
N ALA A 12 -12.77 -23.94 -26.56
CA ALA A 12 -13.52 -23.72 -25.32
C ALA A 12 -12.74 -24.19 -24.09
N ILE A 13 -12.14 -25.39 -24.15
CA ILE A 13 -11.31 -25.93 -23.07
C ILE A 13 -10.07 -25.04 -22.88
N GLY A 14 -9.35 -24.73 -23.95
CA GLY A 14 -8.13 -23.92 -23.89
C GLY A 14 -8.39 -22.51 -23.34
N SER A 15 -9.46 -21.85 -23.81
CA SER A 15 -9.85 -20.52 -23.34
C SER A 15 -10.26 -20.52 -21.87
N SER A 16 -10.95 -21.57 -21.41
CA SER A 16 -11.38 -21.68 -20.01
C SER A 16 -10.18 -21.83 -19.08
N ILE A 17 -9.21 -22.68 -19.45
CA ILE A 17 -7.97 -22.86 -18.69
C ILE A 17 -7.14 -21.57 -18.71
N GLY A 18 -7.03 -20.92 -19.87
CA GLY A 18 -6.31 -19.65 -20.01
C GLY A 18 -6.88 -18.53 -19.13
N LEU A 19 -8.20 -18.38 -19.08
CA LEU A 19 -8.88 -17.42 -18.21
C LEU A 19 -8.65 -17.72 -16.73
N ALA A 20 -8.82 -18.99 -16.32
CA ALA A 20 -8.60 -19.39 -14.94
C ALA A 20 -7.14 -19.13 -14.49
N ALA A 21 -6.17 -19.51 -15.32
CA ALA A 21 -4.75 -19.25 -15.07
C ALA A 21 -4.43 -17.75 -15.02
N GLY A 22 -5.00 -16.96 -15.94
CA GLY A 22 -4.83 -15.51 -15.96
C GLY A 22 -5.37 -14.82 -14.70
N ILE A 23 -6.55 -15.22 -14.22
CA ILE A 23 -7.13 -14.70 -12.98
C ILE A 23 -6.25 -15.05 -11.77
N ALA A 24 -5.80 -16.31 -11.67
CA ALA A 24 -4.94 -16.76 -10.59
C ALA A 24 -3.59 -16.00 -10.57
N ALA A 25 -2.96 -15.84 -11.74
CA ALA A 25 -1.71 -15.11 -11.88
C ALA A 25 -1.86 -13.63 -11.47
N ASN A 26 -2.91 -12.96 -11.94
CA ASN A 26 -3.20 -11.57 -11.57
C ASN A 26 -3.46 -11.41 -10.05
N HIS A 27 -4.16 -12.36 -9.43
CA HIS A 27 -4.39 -12.32 -7.98
C HIS A 27 -3.10 -12.46 -7.19
N TYR A 28 -2.21 -13.38 -7.59
CA TYR A 28 -0.90 -13.54 -6.96
C TYR A 28 -0.02 -12.29 -7.14
N TYR A 29 0.01 -11.73 -8.35
CA TYR A 29 0.77 -10.51 -8.65
C TYR A 29 0.35 -9.33 -7.78
N ARG A 30 -0.96 -9.09 -7.67
CA ARG A 30 -1.50 -8.01 -6.82
C ARG A 30 -1.17 -8.18 -5.34
N LYS A 31 -1.10 -9.41 -4.83
CA LYS A 31 -0.73 -9.69 -3.44
C LYS A 31 0.72 -9.38 -3.11
N GLN A 32 1.60 -9.30 -4.10
CA GLN A 32 3.02 -9.00 -3.89
C GLN A 32 3.36 -7.54 -4.19
N GLN A 33 2.43 -6.79 -4.77
CA GLN A 33 2.66 -5.40 -5.11
C GLN A 33 2.64 -4.52 -3.85
N LYS A 34 3.66 -3.66 -3.72
CA LYS A 34 3.69 -2.60 -2.71
C LYS A 34 2.52 -1.63 -2.95
N MET A 35 1.98 -1.10 -1.86
CA MET A 35 1.01 -0.02 -1.91
C MET A 35 1.71 1.26 -2.37
N SER A 36 1.09 2.02 -3.26
CA SER A 36 1.67 3.30 -3.70
C SER A 36 1.81 4.26 -2.51
N PRO A 37 2.93 5.00 -2.38
CA PRO A 37 3.14 5.96 -1.30
C PRO A 37 1.97 6.94 -1.13
N ASP A 38 1.43 7.48 -2.22
CA ASP A 38 0.26 8.39 -2.16
C ASP A 38 -0.95 7.78 -1.47
N LYS A 39 -1.19 6.48 -1.70
CA LYS A 39 -2.33 5.77 -1.11
C LYS A 39 -2.11 5.55 0.39
N VAL A 40 -0.88 5.26 0.79
CA VAL A 40 -0.50 5.15 2.22
C VAL A 40 -0.65 6.51 2.90
N LEU A 41 -0.12 7.58 2.31
CA LEU A 41 -0.24 8.93 2.82
C LEU A 41 -1.70 9.36 2.97
N ASN A 42 -2.53 9.12 1.95
CA ASN A 42 -3.96 9.46 1.99
C ASN A 42 -4.72 8.68 3.07
N GLN A 43 -4.38 7.41 3.29
CA GLN A 43 -4.98 6.62 4.38
C GLN A 43 -4.63 7.21 5.75
N ILE A 44 -3.37 7.58 5.98
CA ILE A 44 -2.92 8.13 7.27
C ILE A 44 -3.51 9.53 7.48
N LYS A 45 -3.50 10.39 6.45
CA LYS A 45 -4.17 11.71 6.49
C LYS A 45 -5.64 11.58 6.87
N ALA A 46 -6.36 10.62 6.29
CA ALA A 46 -7.76 10.38 6.61
C ALA A 46 -7.99 9.95 8.07
N ALA A 47 -7.00 9.34 8.73
CA ALA A 47 -7.06 9.05 10.16
C ALA A 47 -6.83 10.32 11.00
N PHE A 48 -5.78 11.09 10.70
CA PHE A 48 -5.47 12.35 11.40
C PHE A 48 -6.59 13.40 11.27
N LEU A 49 -7.20 13.49 10.09
CA LEU A 49 -8.32 14.40 9.81
C LEU A 49 -9.57 14.12 10.65
N LYS A 50 -9.70 12.92 11.25
CA LYS A 50 -10.79 12.62 12.19
C LYS A 50 -10.59 13.26 13.55
N GLU A 51 -9.35 13.55 13.91
CA GLU A 51 -8.98 14.16 15.19
C GLU A 51 -8.85 15.67 15.08
N GLY A 52 -8.54 16.20 13.90
CA GLY A 52 -8.44 17.63 13.67
C GLY A 52 -7.90 17.98 12.27
N PRO A 53 -7.93 19.26 11.88
CA PRO A 53 -7.35 19.72 10.62
C PRO A 53 -5.85 19.44 10.59
N ILE A 54 -5.32 19.20 9.39
CA ILE A 54 -3.89 19.07 9.13
C ILE A 54 -3.42 20.31 8.36
N GLU A 55 -2.21 20.76 8.66
CA GLU A 55 -1.57 21.89 7.99
C GLU A 55 -0.71 21.43 6.79
N GLY A 56 -0.12 20.25 6.89
CA GLY A 56 0.80 19.73 5.90
C GLY A 56 1.02 18.23 6.00
N SER A 57 1.58 17.65 4.93
CA SER A 57 1.87 16.23 4.87
C SER A 57 2.92 15.92 3.80
N TRP A 58 3.78 14.94 4.05
CA TRP A 58 4.74 14.43 3.06
C TRP A 58 4.93 12.92 3.21
N ILE A 59 5.42 12.27 2.16
CA ILE A 59 5.83 10.86 2.19
C ILE A 59 7.02 10.64 1.25
N SER A 60 7.99 9.85 1.68
CA SER A 60 9.07 9.38 0.81
C SER A 60 8.55 8.34 -0.18
N PHE A 61 9.03 8.41 -1.41
CA PHE A 61 8.78 7.38 -2.42
C PHE A 61 9.82 6.27 -2.40
N GLU A 62 10.91 6.47 -1.66
CA GLU A 62 11.93 5.46 -1.43
C GLU A 62 11.53 4.57 -0.27
N THR A 63 11.58 3.25 -0.47
CA THR A 63 11.30 2.28 0.58
C THR A 63 12.56 1.94 1.33
N GLU A 64 12.55 2.09 2.65
CA GLU A 64 13.65 1.71 3.53
C GLU A 64 13.48 0.26 4.01
N HIS A 65 14.56 -0.51 4.07
CA HIS A 65 14.50 -1.84 4.67
C HIS A 65 14.65 -1.72 6.20
N MET A 66 13.66 -2.20 6.93
CA MET A 66 13.64 -2.19 8.38
C MET A 66 13.72 -3.60 8.93
N GLN A 67 14.63 -3.80 9.88
CA GLN A 67 14.70 -5.02 10.69
C GLN A 67 14.31 -4.69 12.13
N LYS A 68 13.26 -5.35 12.64
CA LYS A 68 12.85 -5.29 14.04
C LYS A 68 12.88 -6.70 14.62
N PHE A 69 13.93 -6.98 15.41
CA PHE A 69 14.26 -8.33 15.88
C PHE A 69 14.43 -9.33 14.71
N ALA A 70 13.63 -10.39 14.66
CA ALA A 70 13.64 -11.41 13.62
C ALA A 70 12.72 -11.07 12.43
N ILE A 71 12.04 -9.92 12.43
CA ILE A 71 11.08 -9.53 11.40
C ILE A 71 11.72 -8.47 10.51
N THR A 72 11.70 -8.71 9.20
CA THR A 72 12.12 -7.75 8.18
C THR A 72 10.91 -7.25 7.39
N MET A 73 10.91 -5.96 7.07
CA MET A 73 9.84 -5.32 6.31
C MET A 73 10.39 -4.13 5.52
N ASP A 74 9.74 -3.83 4.41
CA ASP A 74 9.99 -2.59 3.68
C ASP A 74 9.03 -1.52 4.18
N VAL A 75 9.56 -0.34 4.49
CA VAL A 75 8.78 0.74 5.08
C VAL A 75 8.82 1.99 4.23
N LEU A 76 7.77 2.80 4.35
CA LEU A 76 7.70 4.17 3.85
C LEU A 76 7.72 5.11 5.04
N SER A 77 8.57 6.14 4.94
CA SER A 77 8.67 7.22 5.93
C SER A 77 7.86 8.42 5.45
N GLY A 78 7.21 9.13 6.35
CA GLY A 78 6.47 10.34 6.03
C GLY A 78 6.15 11.15 7.27
N GLY A 79 5.40 12.24 7.09
CA GLY A 79 4.99 13.06 8.21
C GLY A 79 3.71 13.83 7.97
N ILE A 80 3.07 14.23 9.07
CA ILE A 80 1.89 15.08 9.13
C ILE A 80 2.15 16.21 10.11
N THR A 81 1.78 17.43 9.75
CA THR A 81 1.80 18.58 10.65
C THR A 81 0.38 19.03 10.97
N ARG A 82 0.12 19.38 12.23
CA ARG A 82 -1.14 19.96 12.68
C ARG A 82 -0.91 20.95 13.81
N THR A 83 -1.89 21.83 14.03
CA THR A 83 -1.88 22.78 15.13
C THR A 83 -2.51 22.13 16.37
N GLU A 84 -1.79 22.12 17.49
CA GLU A 84 -2.27 21.67 18.81
C GLU A 84 -1.93 22.74 19.84
N ASP A 85 -2.91 23.13 20.66
CA ASP A 85 -2.74 24.16 21.69
C ASP A 85 -2.04 25.44 21.16
N ASP A 86 -2.41 25.86 19.94
CA ASP A 86 -1.85 27.01 19.22
C ASP A 86 -0.36 26.87 18.80
N HIS A 87 0.18 25.65 18.84
CA HIS A 87 1.53 25.33 18.40
C HIS A 87 1.51 24.37 17.20
N LEU A 88 2.40 24.61 16.23
CA LEU A 88 2.59 23.69 15.11
C LEU A 88 3.34 22.44 15.59
N VAL A 89 2.70 21.29 15.50
CA VAL A 89 3.25 19.98 15.88
C VAL A 89 3.47 19.13 14.64
N ALA A 90 4.64 18.49 14.56
CA ALA A 90 4.97 17.54 13.51
C ALA A 90 4.98 16.10 14.06
N TYR A 91 4.35 15.21 13.30
CA TYR A 91 4.35 13.77 13.53
C TYR A 91 5.07 13.09 12.37
N GLU A 92 6.11 12.33 12.65
CA GLU A 92 6.74 11.45 11.67
C GLU A 92 6.22 10.04 11.85
N PHE A 93 5.92 9.37 10.75
CA PHE A 93 5.43 8.01 10.76
C PHE A 93 6.30 7.10 9.90
N LYS A 94 6.35 5.83 10.29
CA LYS A 94 6.82 4.73 9.45
C LYS A 94 5.65 3.80 9.18
N ALA A 95 5.43 3.46 7.92
CA ALA A 95 4.34 2.58 7.50
C ALA A 95 4.85 1.42 6.66
N ASP A 96 4.27 0.23 6.83
CA ASP A 96 4.58 -0.95 6.02
C ASP A 96 4.24 -0.68 4.54
N ALA A 97 5.22 -0.83 3.66
CA ALA A 97 5.10 -0.46 2.24
C ALA A 97 4.11 -1.36 1.47
N LYS A 98 3.74 -2.53 2.01
CA LYS A 98 2.82 -3.47 1.36
C LYS A 98 1.37 -3.21 1.75
N THR A 99 1.12 -2.91 3.01
CA THR A 99 -0.23 -2.82 3.60
C THR A 99 -0.64 -1.40 3.96
N GLY A 100 0.31 -0.48 4.09
CA GLY A 100 0.08 0.87 4.62
C GLY A 100 -0.18 0.89 6.13
N ALA A 101 0.03 -0.23 6.84
CA ALA A 101 -0.12 -0.27 8.29
C ALA A 101 0.93 0.61 8.96
N VAL A 102 0.49 1.48 9.87
CA VAL A 102 1.38 2.35 10.64
C VAL A 102 2.15 1.52 11.66
N LEU A 103 3.48 1.57 11.60
CA LEU A 103 4.40 0.82 12.45
C LEU A 103 4.90 1.66 13.63
N SER A 104 5.09 2.96 13.40
CA SER A 104 5.43 3.94 14.43
C SER A 104 4.89 5.32 14.04
N ILE A 105 4.58 6.11 15.07
CA ILE A 105 4.36 7.55 14.98
C ILE A 105 5.18 8.18 16.09
N GLU A 106 6.00 9.15 15.74
CA GLU A 106 6.87 9.89 16.64
C GLU A 106 6.53 11.37 16.52
N ARG A 107 6.27 12.03 17.65
CA ARG A 107 6.08 13.48 17.70
C ARG A 107 7.47 14.13 17.67
N VAL A 108 7.73 14.95 16.67
CA VAL A 108 9.00 15.69 16.58
C VAL A 108 8.90 16.89 17.51
N ILE A 109 9.74 16.90 18.54
CA ILE A 109 9.91 18.03 19.45
C ILE A 109 11.15 18.78 18.96
N ASN A 110 10.95 20.01 18.47
CA ASN A 110 12.07 20.90 18.18
C ASN A 110 12.48 21.54 19.50
N ASP A 111 13.60 21.08 20.08
CA ASP A 111 14.29 21.73 21.19
C ASP A 111 15.03 23.01 20.73
#